data_AF-A0A2V5RFP8-F1
#
_entry.id   AF-A0A2V5RFP8-F1
#
_cell.length_a   1.000
_cell.length_b   1.000
_cell.length_c   1.000
_cell.angle_alpha   90.00
_cell.angle_beta   90.00
_cell.angle_gamma   90.00
#
_symmetry.space_group_name_H-M   'P 1'
#
loop_
_entity.id
_entity.type
_entity.pdbx_description
1 polymer ?
#
loop_
_entity_poly.entity_id
_entity_poly.type
_entity_poly.pdbx_seq_one_letter_code
_entity_poly.pdbx_strand_id
1 'polypeptide(L)'
;MYKAWRRGDIGALWAGDGRLRNEAPKIAARLVEDRNVKWVPRIETELKSGKPTAIVAGALHFAGPRGVIALLQKRGYQIEQL
;
A
#
# COMPACT_ATOMS: atom_id res chain seq x y z
N MET A 1 12.94 -7.65 -3.84
CA MET A 1 12.02 -7.32 -2.73
C MET A 1 12.73 -6.74 -1.51
N TYR A 2 13.54 -7.50 -0.77
CA TYR A 2 14.20 -7.00 0.47
C TYR A 2 14.99 -5.68 0.29
N LYS A 3 15.86 -5.59 -0.73
CA LYS A 3 16.63 -4.37 -1.02
C LYS A 3 15.76 -3.16 -1.41
N ALA A 4 14.63 -3.41 -2.07
CA ALA A 4 13.69 -2.35 -2.44
C ALA A 4 12.95 -1.84 -1.20
N TRP A 5 12.47 -2.76 -0.35
CA TRP A 5 11.87 -2.42 0.94
C TRP A 5 12.80 -1.59 1.83
N ARG A 6 14.06 -2.02 2.00
CA ARG A 6 15.06 -1.31 2.80
C ARG A 6 15.35 0.13 2.37
N ARG A 7 15.04 0.50 1.12
CA ARG A 7 15.25 1.85 0.57
C ARG A 7 13.95 2.62 0.37
N GLY A 8 12.80 2.03 0.72
CA GLY A 8 11.47 2.58 0.42
C GLY A 8 11.17 2.70 -1.08
N ASP A 9 11.83 1.90 -1.92
CA ASP A 9 11.65 1.93 -3.37
C ASP A 9 10.34 1.21 -3.77
N ILE A 10 9.22 1.91 -3.62
CA ILE A 10 7.88 1.40 -3.93
C ILE A 10 7.70 1.10 -5.43
N GLY A 11 8.47 1.76 -6.30
CA GLY A 11 8.50 1.49 -7.74
C GLY A 11 9.06 0.10 -8.04
N ALA A 12 10.23 -0.22 -7.46
CA ALA A 12 10.82 -1.54 -7.59
C ALA A 12 10.01 -2.64 -6.90
N LEU A 13 9.33 -2.33 -5.78
CA LEU A 13 8.38 -3.26 -5.16
C LEU A 13 7.21 -3.57 -6.10
N TRP A 14 6.60 -2.55 -6.71
CA TRP A 14 5.51 -2.71 -7.67
C TRP A 14 5.94 -3.51 -8.89
N ALA A 15 7.11 -3.21 -9.46
CA ALA A 15 7.64 -3.90 -10.62
C ALA A 15 7.90 -5.39 -10.33
N GLY A 16 8.42 -5.72 -9.14
CA GLY A 16 8.76 -7.09 -8.79
C GLY A 16 7.58 -8.04 -8.60
N ASP A 17 6.37 -7.53 -8.35
CA ASP A 17 5.13 -8.32 -8.33
C ASP A 17 4.40 -8.37 -9.70
N GLY A 18 5.01 -7.79 -10.75
CA GLY A 18 4.41 -7.69 -12.08
C GLY A 18 3.97 -9.02 -12.66
N ARG A 19 4.75 -10.09 -12.43
CA ARG A 19 4.41 -11.44 -12.90
C ARG A 19 3.09 -11.95 -12.30
N LEU A 20 2.91 -11.85 -10.98
CA LEU A 20 1.70 -12.31 -10.31
C LEU A 20 0.48 -11.52 -10.79
N ARG A 21 0.62 -10.19 -10.94
CA ARG A 21 -0.45 -9.33 -11.45
C ARG A 21 -0.85 -9.66 -12.88
N ASN A 22 0.09 -10.08 -13.72
CA ASN A 22 -0.17 -10.43 -15.11
C ASN A 22 -0.75 -11.85 -15.24
N GLU A 23 -0.16 -12.84 -14.54
CA GLU A 23 -0.54 -14.25 -14.67
C GLU A 23 -1.78 -14.62 -13.84
N ALA A 24 -2.00 -13.96 -12.70
CA ALA A 24 -3.10 -14.24 -11.79
C ALA A 24 -3.73 -12.94 -11.22
N PRO A 25 -4.29 -12.06 -12.07
CA PRO A 25 -4.77 -10.74 -11.66
C PRO A 25 -5.82 -10.78 -10.55
N LYS A 26 -6.74 -11.76 -10.60
CA LYS A 26 -7.75 -11.94 -9.54
C LYS A 26 -7.14 -12.30 -8.19
N ILE A 27 -6.07 -13.09 -8.18
CA ILE A 27 -5.36 -13.46 -6.95
C ILE A 27 -4.59 -12.26 -6.41
N ALA A 28 -3.86 -11.54 -7.27
CA ALA A 28 -3.13 -10.33 -6.88
C ALA A 28 -4.07 -9.28 -6.26
N ALA A 29 -5.21 -9.02 -6.91
CA ALA A 29 -6.22 -8.09 -6.41
C ALA A 29 -6.79 -8.54 -5.06
N ARG A 30 -7.16 -9.81 -4.92
CA ARG A 30 -7.74 -10.37 -3.69
C ARG A 30 -6.77 -10.30 -2.51
N LEU A 31 -5.49 -10.59 -2.74
CA LEU A 31 -4.47 -10.66 -1.69
C LEU A 31 -3.95 -9.29 -1.24
N VAL A 32 -4.01 -8.27 -2.10
CA VAL A 32 -3.43 -6.95 -1.81
C VAL A 32 -4.44 -5.82 -2.08
N GLU A 33 -4.80 -5.59 -3.34
CA GLU A 33 -5.50 -4.35 -3.75
C GLU A 33 -6.90 -4.19 -3.15
N ASP A 34 -7.67 -5.28 -3.06
CA ASP A 34 -9.03 -5.26 -2.50
C ASP A 34 -9.01 -5.12 -0.98
N ARG A 35 -7.95 -5.61 -0.33
CA ARG A 35 -7.73 -5.39 1.10
C ARG A 35 -7.37 -3.94 1.36
N ASN A 36 -6.49 -3.35 0.55
CA ASN A 36 -6.12 -1.94 0.68
C ASN A 36 -7.34 -1.02 0.58
N VAL A 37 -8.22 -1.24 -0.40
CA VAL A 37 -9.47 -0.45 -0.54
C VAL A 37 -10.36 -0.57 0.70
N LYS A 38 -10.45 -1.76 1.31
CA LYS A 38 -11.22 -1.97 2.54
C LYS A 38 -10.53 -1.40 3.79
N TRP A 39 -9.20 -1.31 3.79
CA TRP A 39 -8.42 -0.81 4.92
C TRP A 39 -8.40 0.70 5.00
N VAL A 40 -8.34 1.41 3.86
CA VAL A 40 -8.17 2.86 3.82
C VAL A 40 -9.22 3.61 4.67
N PRO A 41 -10.54 3.28 4.62
CA PRO A 41 -11.51 3.93 5.49
C PRO A 41 -11.22 3.73 6.99
N ARG A 42 -10.72 2.55 7.38
CA ARG A 42 -10.33 2.29 8.78
C ARG A 42 -9.09 3.09 9.17
N ILE A 43 -8.11 3.17 8.28
CA ILE A 43 -6.91 3.98 8.47
C ILE A 43 -7.28 5.46 8.65
N GLU A 44 -8.18 5.99 7.81
CA GLU A 44 -8.67 7.37 7.96
C GLU A 44 -9.36 7.60 9.30
N THR A 45 -10.13 6.64 9.80
CA THR A 45 -10.74 6.72 11.14
C THR A 45 -9.68 6.81 12.23
N GLU A 46 -8.63 5.98 12.19
CA GLU A 46 -7.54 6.04 13.16
C GLU A 46 -6.78 7.37 13.08
N LEU A 47 -6.47 7.85 11.86
CA LEU A 47 -5.81 9.15 11.65
C LEU A 47 -6.63 10.31 12.24
N LYS A 48 -7.95 10.30 12.04
CA LYS A 48 -8.86 11.33 12.56
C LYS A 48 -9.04 11.28 14.09
N SER A 49 -8.66 10.18 14.73
CA SER A 49 -8.72 10.07 16.19
C SER A 49 -7.69 10.95 16.91
N GLY A 50 -6.67 11.43 16.19
CA GLY A 50 -5.56 12.22 16.75
C GLY A 50 -4.58 11.40 17.61
N LYS A 51 -4.80 10.09 17.76
CA LYS A 51 -3.89 9.21 18.48
C LYS A 51 -2.71 8.84 17.59
N PRO A 52 -1.47 8.83 18.10
CA PRO A 52 -0.34 8.24 17.38
C PRO A 52 -0.64 6.78 17.03
N THR A 53 -0.65 6.44 15.74
CA THR A 53 -0.99 5.10 15.24
C THR A 53 0.13 4.56 14.36
N ALA A 54 0.58 3.35 14.65
CA ALA A 54 1.48 2.60 13.77
C ALA A 54 0.67 1.58 12.95
N ILE A 55 0.86 1.57 11.64
CA ILE A 55 0.22 0.61 10.73
C ILE A 55 1.30 -0.32 10.18
N VAL A 56 1.15 -1.62 10.43
CA VAL A 56 2.10 -2.65 9.98
C VAL A 56 1.44 -3.53 8.93
N ALA A 57 2.07 -3.63 7.76
CA ALA A 57 1.61 -4.47 6.66
C ALA A 57 2.80 -4.99 5.84
N GLY A 58 2.54 -5.98 4.98
CA GLY A 58 3.54 -6.46 4.02
C GLY A 58 3.90 -5.40 2.97
N ALA A 59 5.16 -5.40 2.51
CA ALA A 59 5.73 -4.35 1.66
C ALA A 59 4.91 -4.02 0.39
N LEU A 60 4.28 -5.03 -0.24
CA LEU A 60 3.46 -4.82 -1.44
C LEU A 60 2.21 -3.96 -1.19
N HIS A 61 1.71 -3.88 0.04
CA HIS A 61 0.56 -3.04 0.36
C HIS A 61 0.84 -1.54 0.16
N PHE A 62 2.10 -1.13 0.11
CA PHE A 62 2.51 0.27 -0.07
C PHE A 62 2.84 0.62 -1.53
N ALA A 63 2.82 -0.35 -2.44
CA ALA A 63 3.25 -0.18 -3.83
C ALA A 63 2.07 -0.13 -4.81
N GLY A 64 2.22 0.64 -5.88
CA GLY A 64 1.27 0.69 -7.00
C GLY A 64 0.04 1.60 -6.81
N PRO A 65 -0.82 1.71 -7.84
CA PRO A 65 -1.90 2.69 -7.91
C PRO A 65 -3.07 2.41 -6.95
N ARG A 66 -3.15 1.17 -6.44
CA ARG A 66 -4.09 0.72 -5.39
C ARG A 66 -3.36 0.35 -4.09
N GLY A 67 -2.10 0.77 -3.94
CA GLY A 67 -1.39 0.73 -2.67
C GLY A 67 -2.01 1.69 -1.64
N VAL A 68 -1.83 1.41 -0.35
CA VAL A 68 -2.36 2.23 0.75
C VAL A 68 -1.91 3.69 0.63
N ILE A 69 -0.63 3.94 0.33
CA ILE A 69 -0.06 5.29 0.15
C ILE A 69 -0.79 6.04 -0.97
N ALA A 70 -0.90 5.43 -2.15
CA ALA A 70 -1.56 6.04 -3.30
C ALA A 70 -3.05 6.31 -3.03
N LEU A 71 -3.75 5.41 -2.33
CA LEU A 71 -5.15 5.58 -2.00
C LEU A 71 -5.38 6.70 -0.97
N LEU A 72 -4.48 6.87 0.00
CA LEU A 72 -4.53 7.98 0.95
C LEU A 72 -4.18 9.31 0.28
N GLN A 73 -3.17 9.35 -0.58
CA GLN A 73 -2.84 10.56 -1.37
C GLN A 73 -4.02 11.01 -2.24
N LYS A 74 -4.73 10.07 -2.89
CA LYS A 74 -5.97 10.35 -3.64
C LYS A 74 -7.09 10.96 -2.78
N ARG A 75 -7.04 10.79 -1.47
CA ARG A 75 -7.99 11.35 -0.50
C ARG A 75 -7.52 12.68 0.11
N GLY A 76 -6.41 13.23 -0.38
CA GLY A 76 -5.87 14.53 0.05
C GLY A 76 -4.89 14.46 1.21
N TYR A 77 -4.48 13.26 1.64
CA TYR A 77 -3.45 13.14 2.66
C TYR A 77 -2.06 13.43 2.08
N GLN A 78 -1.31 14.29 2.76
CA GLN A 78 0.12 14.46 2.50
C GLN A 78 0.88 13.32 3.19
N ILE A 79 1.74 12.64 2.43
CA ILE A 79 2.54 11.53 2.93
C ILE A 79 3.99 11.83 2.60
N GLU A 80 4.83 11.73 3.61
CA GLU A 80 6.27 11.89 3.52
C GLU A 80 6.96 10.57 3.90
N GLN A 81 7.99 10.22 3.15
CA GLN A 81 8.90 9.14 3.55
C GLN A 81 10.06 9.78 4.32
N LEU A 82 10.19 9.39 5.59
CA LEU A 82 11.26 9.84 6.49
C LEU A 82 12.59 9.11 6.24
#